data_AF-A0A355ENG4-F1
#
_entry.id   AF-A0A355ENG4-F1
#
_cell.length_a   1.000
_cell.length_b   1.000
_cell.length_c   1.000
_cell.angle_alpha   90.00
_cell.angle_beta   90.00
_cell.angle_gamma   90.00
#
_symmetry.space_group_name_H-M   'P 1'
#
loop_
_entity.id
_entity.type
_entity.pdbx_description
1 polymer ?
#
loop_
_entity_poly.entity_id
_entity_poly.type
_entity_poly.pdbx_seq_one_letter_code
_entity_poly.pdbx_strand_id
1 'polypeptide(L)'
;ETNYVDLDIHLLCRIAYREMGNSERYTFHTSVLQGLVGSLYASGDGTTPEKAIVVISVPEEYFVINANGLKSVKTSTLAANGHDYDRMDVESRKTGQKSALYFNIDIPRHWLTKNLQKK
;
A
#
# COMPACT_ATOMS: atom_id res chain seq x y z
N GLU A 1 -16.80 -5.34 10.03
CA GLU A 1 -16.25 -5.65 8.70
C GLU A 1 -14.91 -6.35 8.92
N THR A 2 -14.68 -7.52 8.32
CA THR A 2 -13.37 -8.21 8.38
C THR A 2 -12.60 -7.86 7.11
N ASN A 3 -11.68 -6.91 7.20
CA ASN A 3 -10.80 -6.56 6.08
C ASN A 3 -9.72 -7.64 5.90
N TYR A 4 -10.02 -8.67 5.11
CA TYR A 4 -9.07 -9.78 4.89
C TYR A 4 -7.78 -9.33 4.19
N VAL A 5 -7.85 -8.31 3.35
CA VAL A 5 -6.69 -7.83 2.58
C VAL A 5 -5.83 -6.83 3.36
N ASP A 6 -6.05 -6.71 4.66
CA ASP A 6 -5.26 -5.84 5.53
C ASP A 6 -3.84 -6.39 5.73
N LEU A 7 -2.88 -5.77 5.03
CA LEU A 7 -1.46 -6.11 5.06
C LEU A 7 -0.87 -6.05 6.48
N ASP A 8 -1.27 -5.05 7.27
CA ASP A 8 -0.74 -4.85 8.62
C ASP A 8 -1.22 -5.96 9.55
N ILE A 9 -2.49 -6.37 9.45
CA ILE A 9 -3.03 -7.49 10.22
C ILE A 9 -2.33 -8.80 9.84
N HIS A 10 -2.14 -9.06 8.54
CA HIS A 10 -1.41 -10.25 8.11
C HIS A 10 0.05 -10.25 8.60
N LEU A 11 0.72 -9.09 8.60
CA LEU A 11 2.06 -8.94 9.16
C LEU A 11 2.11 -9.20 10.67
N LEU A 12 1.17 -8.63 11.44
CA LEU A 12 1.06 -8.82 12.88
C LEU A 12 0.79 -10.29 13.24
N CYS A 13 -0.17 -10.92 12.59
CA CYS A 13 -0.47 -12.33 12.79
C CYS A 13 0.73 -13.23 12.46
N ARG A 14 1.44 -12.94 11.36
CA ARG A 14 2.67 -13.66 11.01
C ARG A 14 3.71 -13.58 12.14
N ILE A 15 3.95 -12.39 12.70
CA ILE A 15 4.89 -12.20 13.81
C ILE A 15 4.42 -12.97 15.03
N ALA A 16 3.15 -12.81 15.44
CA ALA A 16 2.61 -13.48 16.61
C ALA A 16 2.74 -15.01 16.53
N TYR A 17 2.35 -15.62 15.40
CA TYR A 17 2.43 -17.07 15.22
C TYR A 17 3.86 -17.59 15.11
N ARG A 18 4.80 -16.77 14.63
CA ARG A 18 6.24 -17.10 14.70
C ARG A 18 6.70 -17.20 16.16
N GLU A 19 6.40 -16.20 16.98
CA GLU A 19 6.80 -16.17 18.39
C GLU A 19 6.13 -17.28 19.21
N MET A 20 4.93 -17.70 18.83
CA MET A 20 4.23 -18.83 19.45
C MET A 20 4.70 -20.21 18.97
N GLY A 21 5.64 -20.28 18.01
CA GLY A 21 6.07 -21.55 17.42
C GLY A 21 5.00 -22.26 16.57
N ASN A 22 3.94 -21.57 16.16
CA ASN A 22 2.87 -22.13 15.33
C ASN A 22 3.22 -22.01 13.83
N SER A 23 3.96 -23.00 13.31
CA SER A 23 4.47 -22.98 11.94
C SER A 23 3.37 -22.99 10.86
N GLU A 24 2.23 -23.64 11.11
CA GLU A 24 1.12 -23.69 10.15
C GLU A 24 0.54 -22.29 9.93
N ARG A 25 0.17 -21.60 11.02
CA ARG A 25 -0.41 -20.26 10.93
C ARG A 25 0.61 -19.22 10.48
N TYR A 26 1.86 -19.35 10.90
CA TYR A 26 2.96 -18.55 10.37
C TYR A 26 3.06 -18.66 8.84
N THR A 27 3.03 -19.89 8.31
CA THR A 27 3.13 -20.14 6.86
C THR A 27 1.94 -19.56 6.13
N PHE A 28 0.72 -19.75 6.65
CA PHE A 28 -0.50 -19.17 6.07
C PHE A 28 -0.40 -17.63 5.93
N HIS A 29 -0.10 -16.92 7.03
CA HIS A 29 -0.02 -15.45 6.97
C HIS A 29 1.17 -14.97 6.14
N THR A 30 2.25 -15.74 6.07
CA THR A 30 3.38 -15.44 5.17
C THR A 30 2.96 -15.51 3.71
N SER A 31 2.28 -16.58 3.28
CA SER A 31 1.82 -16.75 1.91
C SER A 31 0.84 -15.66 1.49
N VAL A 32 -0.10 -15.29 2.37
CA VAL A 32 -1.05 -14.21 2.08
C VAL A 32 -0.33 -12.88 1.95
N LEU A 33 0.55 -12.54 2.90
CA LEU A 33 1.31 -11.29 2.85
C LEU A 33 2.18 -11.21 1.58
N GLN A 34 2.83 -12.31 1.19
CA GLN A 34 3.60 -12.37 -0.05
C GLN A 34 2.75 -12.12 -1.29
N GLY A 35 1.53 -12.68 -1.33
CA GLY A 35 0.59 -12.43 -2.43
C GLY A 35 0.17 -10.96 -2.52
N LEU A 36 -0.25 -10.38 -1.39
CA LEU A 36 -0.70 -8.98 -1.33
C LEU A 36 0.43 -7.98 -1.65
N VAL A 37 1.62 -8.19 -1.07
CA VAL A 37 2.80 -7.37 -1.38
C VAL A 37 3.22 -7.56 -2.83
N GLY A 38 3.18 -8.80 -3.33
CA GLY A 38 3.45 -9.10 -4.73
C GLY A 38 2.54 -8.35 -5.68
N SER A 39 1.23 -8.24 -5.39
CA SER A 39 0.31 -7.49 -6.23
C SER A 39 0.60 -5.99 -6.27
N LEU A 40 1.06 -5.39 -5.17
CA LEU A 40 1.43 -3.97 -5.14
C LEU A 40 2.64 -3.67 -6.06
N TYR A 41 3.69 -4.48 -5.97
CA TYR A 41 4.90 -4.26 -6.77
C TYR A 41 4.81 -4.80 -8.20
N ALA A 42 3.79 -5.61 -8.52
CA ALA A 42 3.55 -6.06 -9.89
C ALA A 42 3.10 -4.91 -10.81
N SER A 43 2.46 -3.85 -10.28
CA SER A 43 2.02 -2.72 -11.09
C SER A 43 3.13 -1.72 -11.43
N GLY A 44 4.13 -1.56 -10.56
CA GLY A 44 5.20 -0.59 -10.76
C GLY A 44 6.04 -0.31 -9.51
N ASP A 45 7.05 0.55 -9.69
CA ASP A 45 7.99 0.95 -8.63
C ASP A 45 7.59 2.26 -7.91
N GLY A 46 6.52 2.91 -8.36
CA GLY A 46 5.99 4.14 -7.81
C GLY A 46 6.86 5.37 -8.06
N THR A 47 7.91 5.30 -8.90
CA THR A 47 8.84 6.43 -9.10
C THR A 47 8.35 7.49 -10.07
N THR A 48 7.40 7.13 -10.94
CA THR A 48 6.69 8.04 -11.86
C THR A 48 5.21 7.67 -11.93
N PRO A 49 4.32 8.55 -12.44
CA PRO A 49 2.91 8.22 -12.66
C PRO A 49 2.70 6.98 -13.54
N GLU A 50 3.51 6.78 -14.58
CA GLU A 50 3.42 5.63 -15.50
C GLU A 50 3.81 4.30 -14.84
N LYS A 51 4.54 4.38 -13.73
CA LYS A 51 4.94 3.24 -12.90
C LYS A 51 4.29 3.30 -11.52
N ALA A 52 3.17 4.00 -11.38
CA ALA A 52 2.50 4.14 -10.09
C ALA A 52 2.11 2.77 -9.51
N ILE A 53 2.18 2.66 -8.19
CA ILE A 53 1.72 1.47 -7.48
C ILE A 53 0.20 1.53 -7.41
N VAL A 54 -0.49 0.51 -7.93
CA VAL A 54 -1.95 0.43 -7.88
C VAL A 54 -2.37 -0.01 -6.48
N VAL A 55 -3.20 0.80 -5.82
CA VAL A 55 -3.72 0.52 -4.48
C VAL A 55 -5.24 0.41 -4.50
N ILE A 56 -5.77 -0.41 -3.60
CA ILE A 56 -7.20 -0.55 -3.33
C ILE A 56 -7.65 0.27 -2.11
N SER A 57 -6.69 0.76 -1.31
CA SER A 57 -6.97 1.56 -0.12
C SER A 57 -5.77 2.39 0.33
N VAL A 58 -6.03 3.48 1.05
CA VAL A 58 -4.98 4.35 1.63
C VAL A 58 -3.99 3.60 2.55
N PRO A 59 -4.42 2.63 3.39
CA PRO A 59 -3.49 1.80 4.17
C PRO A 59 -2.37 1.14 3.35
N GLU A 60 -2.63 0.72 2.11
CA GLU A 60 -1.60 0.11 1.27
C GLU A 60 -0.50 1.10 0.87
N GLU A 61 -0.84 2.37 0.66
CA GLU A 61 0.12 3.44 0.36
C GLU A 61 1.11 3.60 1.53
N TYR A 62 0.58 3.68 2.75
CA TYR A 62 1.39 3.79 3.96
C TYR A 62 2.15 2.50 4.28
N PHE A 63 1.59 1.33 3.98
CA PHE A 63 2.30 0.06 4.08
C PHE A 63 3.56 0.07 3.20
N VAL A 64 3.44 0.47 1.93
CA VAL A 64 4.57 0.58 0.99
C VAL A 64 5.63 1.54 1.53
N ILE A 65 5.22 2.73 1.99
CA ILE A 65 6.16 3.73 2.54
C ILE A 65 6.91 3.16 3.74
N ASN A 66 6.19 2.57 4.69
CA ASN A 66 6.80 2.04 5.92
C ASN A 66 7.69 0.82 5.65
N ALA A 67 7.26 -0.09 4.77
CA ALA A 67 8.02 -1.29 4.40
C ALA A 67 9.36 -0.94 3.72
N ASN A 68 9.44 0.19 3.02
CA ASN A 68 10.68 0.70 2.42
C ASN A 68 11.53 1.57 3.35
N GLY A 69 11.16 1.67 4.64
CA GLY A 69 11.89 2.50 5.61
C GLY A 69 11.78 4.00 5.32
N LEU A 70 10.69 4.43 4.69
CA LEU A 70 10.41 5.82 4.35
C LEU A 70 9.41 6.42 5.35
N LYS A 71 9.29 7.74 5.34
CA LYS A 71 8.21 8.50 5.99
C LYS A 71 7.57 9.45 4.99
N SER A 72 6.25 9.59 5.03
CA SER A 72 5.55 10.62 4.25
C SER A 72 5.79 11.99 4.87
N VAL A 73 6.07 12.97 4.01
CA VAL A 73 6.28 14.38 4.39
C VAL A 73 5.12 15.24 3.91
N LYS A 74 4.61 14.95 2.71
CA LYS A 74 3.53 15.70 2.10
C LYS A 74 2.79 14.81 1.10
N THR A 75 1.47 14.97 1.03
CA THR A 75 0.62 14.27 0.07
C THR A 75 -0.13 15.29 -0.78
N SER A 76 -0.32 14.97 -2.06
CA SER A 76 -1.14 15.73 -3.00
C SER A 76 -1.75 14.80 -4.05
N THR A 77 -2.98 15.08 -4.47
CA THR A 77 -3.64 14.35 -5.55
C THR A 77 -3.28 14.96 -6.92
N LEU A 78 -3.09 14.10 -7.91
CA LEU A 78 -2.73 14.44 -9.29
C LEU A 78 -3.64 13.69 -10.26
N ALA A 79 -4.28 14.40 -11.19
CA ALA A 79 -4.96 13.79 -12.33
C ALA A 79 -4.06 13.88 -13.56
N ALA A 80 -3.71 12.74 -14.16
CA ALA A 80 -2.86 12.68 -15.35
C ALA A 80 -3.17 11.43 -16.20
N ASN A 81 -3.05 11.53 -17.52
CA ASN A 81 -3.25 10.40 -18.44
C ASN A 81 -4.58 9.64 -18.27
N GLY A 82 -5.65 10.32 -17.81
CA GLY A 82 -6.96 9.71 -17.56
C GLY A 82 -7.09 8.94 -16.25
N HIS A 83 -6.09 9.02 -15.37
CA HIS A 83 -6.03 8.36 -14.07
C HIS A 83 -5.85 9.36 -12.94
N ASP A 84 -6.20 8.95 -11.74
CA ASP A 84 -5.95 9.71 -10.52
C ASP A 84 -4.87 9.04 -9.69
N TYR A 85 -3.98 9.88 -9.18
CA TYR A 85 -2.84 9.44 -8.39
C TYR A 85 -2.78 10.23 -7.09
N ASP A 86 -2.36 9.56 -6.02
CA ASP A 86 -1.77 10.25 -4.89
C ASP A 86 -0.25 10.28 -5.06
N ARG A 87 0.30 11.49 -5.08
CA ARG A 87 1.74 11.75 -5.01
C ARG A 87 2.10 12.01 -3.56
N MET A 88 3.01 11.20 -3.03
CA MET A 88 3.57 11.38 -1.70
C MET A 88 5.05 11.75 -1.79
N ASP A 89 5.39 12.95 -1.34
CA ASP A 89 6.79 13.31 -1.11
C ASP A 89 7.24 12.58 0.16
N VAL A 90 8.29 11.77 0.04
CA VAL A 90 8.78 10.86 1.07
C VAL A 90 10.24 11.14 1.40
N GLU A 91 10.64 10.72 2.59
CA GLU A 91 12.01 10.85 3.07
C GLU A 91 12.50 9.51 3.65
N SER A 92 13.73 9.11 3.28
CA SER A 92 14.39 7.96 3.89
C SER A 92 14.64 8.22 5.38
N ARG A 93 14.15 7.33 6.24
CA ARG A 93 14.41 7.43 7.70
C ARG A 93 15.88 7.24 8.04
N LYS A 94 16.65 6.56 7.17
CA LYS A 94 18.07 6.26 7.39
C LYS A 94 18.99 7.37 6.91
N THR A 95 18.72 7.94 5.73
CA THR A 95 19.64 8.89 5.07
C THR A 95 19.12 10.31 5.01
N GLY A 96 17.82 10.54 5.27
CA GLY A 96 17.18 11.83 5.04
C GLY A 96 16.98 12.19 3.56
N GLN A 97 17.33 11.28 2.63
CA GLN A 97 17.14 11.52 1.20
C GLN A 97 15.65 11.64 0.87
N LYS A 98 15.30 12.66 0.10
CA LYS A 98 13.93 12.93 -0.34
C LYS A 98 13.68 12.38 -1.74
N SER A 99 12.49 11.87 -1.95
CA SER A 99 11.97 11.43 -3.25
C SER A 99 10.44 11.58 -3.27
N ALA A 100 9.81 11.17 -4.36
CA ALA A 100 8.35 11.08 -4.44
C ALA A 100 7.94 9.64 -4.81
N LEU A 101 6.81 9.21 -4.28
CA LEU A 101 6.11 8.01 -4.70
C LEU A 101 4.76 8.38 -5.30
N TYR A 102 4.33 7.64 -6.31
CA TYR A 102 3.06 7.77 -7.00
C TYR A 102 2.24 6.50 -6.80
N PHE A 103 1.00 6.68 -6.35
CA PHE A 103 0.03 5.61 -6.15
C PHE A 103 -1.15 5.86 -7.07
N ASN A 104 -1.55 4.89 -7.89
CA ASN A 104 -2.80 4.99 -8.65
C ASN A 104 -3.96 4.67 -7.69
N ILE A 105 -4.89 5.62 -7.59
CA ILE A 105 -6.01 5.60 -6.65
C ILE A 105 -7.36 5.42 -7.35
N ASP A 106 -7.37 4.95 -8.60
CA ASP A 106 -8.61 4.81 -9.38
C ASP A 106 -9.61 3.87 -8.69
N ILE A 107 -9.14 2.79 -8.09
CA ILE A 107 -9.99 1.81 -7.39
C ILE A 107 -10.70 2.44 -6.18
N PRO A 108 -9.98 2.98 -5.17
CA PRO A 108 -10.63 3.62 -4.02
C PRO A 108 -11.45 4.85 -4.43
N ARG A 109 -11.01 5.62 -5.43
CA ARG A 109 -11.75 6.80 -5.92
C ARG A 109 -13.04 6.42 -6.63
N HIS A 110 -13.03 5.38 -7.46
CA HIS A 110 -14.22 4.86 -8.13
C HIS A 110 -15.22 4.33 -7.09
N TRP A 111 -14.75 3.57 -6.10
CA TRP A 111 -15.60 3.09 -5.01
C TRP A 111 -16.24 4.25 -4.24
N LEU A 112 -15.46 5.28 -3.87
CA LEU A 112 -15.97 6.45 -3.16
C LEU A 112 -17.04 7.18 -3.99
N THR A 113 -16.73 7.48 -5.25
CA THR A 113 -17.65 8.18 -6.16
C THR A 113 -18.97 7.44 -6.32
N LYS A 114 -18.91 6.12 -6.51
CA LYS A 114 -20.09 5.25 -6.63
C LYS A 114 -20.96 5.28 -5.38
N ASN A 115 -20.38 5.38 -4.19
CA ASN A 115 -21.13 5.38 -2.93
C ASN A 115 -21.65 6.77 -2.54
N LEU A 116 -21.02 7.85 -3.01
CA LEU A 116 -21.54 9.20 -2.85
C LEU A 116 -22.74 9.49 -3.76
N GLN A 117 -22.77 8.93 -4.97
CA GLN A 117 -23.88 9.10 -5.93
C GLN A 117 -25.16 8.32 -5.56
N LYS A 118 -25.08 7.40 -4.59
CA LYS A 118 -26.22 6.61 -4.11
C LYS A 118 -26.98 7.26 -2.95
N LYS A 119 -26.59 8.47 -2.54
CA LYS A 119 -27.29 9.30 -1.55
C LYS A 119 -28.01 10.43 -2.25
#